data_AF-A0A2H1H9S9-F1
#
_entry.id   AF-A0A2H1H9S9-F1
#
_cell.length_a   1.000
_cell.length_b   1.000
_cell.length_c   1.000
_cell.angle_alpha   90.00
_cell.angle_beta   90.00
_cell.angle_gamma   90.00
#
_symmetry.space_group_name_H-M   'P 1'
#
loop_
_entity.id
_entity.type
_entity.pdbx_description
1 polymer ?
#
loop_
_entity_poly.entity_id
_entity_poly.type
_entity_poly.pdbx_seq_one_letter_code
_entity_poly.pdbx_strand_id
1 'polypeptide(L)'
;MDAASAELPEPSSDTLDRETQRRRLSHTHTPIFPTRSPSLSRRRSASPTKTQSIALHTTGVPRVVIETGAVGKTEDAETRTLYSQLQSAIDGPVIPHEFIELIGEDEIIPPSYFRQPTVAEGAQSQGDAADARRLWTRIGLIRKKAHRSENFRDENSWTDVVKLVLATVLYHCDEEEEARSGNLQIINLQTQSIAQDHLPRMSDAAGVCDRRVDLALGVDDPLEDTPAARLRERAFNNSLPLNHMKDLELQRAFLALPIEIKAKNGNMEEAHLQLAVYFAAAVKFLTETCAATQIPPMLGWTVLGSSWTPMLAWRDGKGVVQVRQLNALGSFGTSDCASLFRLFALLKECVKWVQNEYQPKHSDLMERFVGEWERGNRLGICKTRDLGEHAA
;
A
#
# COMPACT_ATOMS: atom_id res chain seq x y z
N MET A 1 56.60 -42.24 40.96
CA MET A 1 56.92 -41.63 39.66
C MET A 1 56.60 -40.17 39.80
N ASP A 2 57.68 -39.40 39.80
CA ASP A 2 57.79 -38.00 40.19
C ASP A 2 56.99 -37.03 39.32
N ALA A 3 56.66 -35.92 39.97
CA ALA A 3 56.27 -34.64 39.40
C ALA A 3 57.51 -33.84 38.93
N ALA A 4 57.33 -32.93 37.97
CA ALA A 4 58.01 -31.63 37.79
C ALA A 4 57.62 -31.07 36.41
N SER A 5 56.94 -29.92 36.25
CA SER A 5 57.35 -28.52 36.51
C SER A 5 58.63 -28.09 35.76
N ALA A 6 58.47 -27.16 34.81
CA ALA A 6 59.50 -26.26 34.28
C ALA A 6 58.74 -25.07 33.66
N GLU A 7 58.58 -23.91 34.30
CA GLU A 7 59.54 -22.81 34.57
C GLU A 7 60.02 -22.04 33.33
N LEU A 8 59.82 -20.72 33.41
CA LEU A 8 60.26 -19.63 32.52
C LEU A 8 61.79 -19.50 32.51
N PRO A 9 62.34 -18.75 31.53
CA PRO A 9 63.10 -17.57 31.95
C PRO A 9 62.90 -16.33 31.06
N GLU A 10 62.86 -15.16 31.72
CA GLU A 10 63.42 -13.88 31.24
C GLU A 10 64.78 -13.66 31.95
N PRO A 11 65.56 -12.58 31.70
CA PRO A 11 65.89 -11.84 30.48
C PRO A 11 67.43 -11.77 30.27
N SER A 12 67.92 -11.26 29.14
CA SER A 12 69.31 -10.77 29.04
C SER A 12 69.38 -9.43 28.33
N SER A 13 69.81 -8.42 29.09
CA SER A 13 70.30 -7.13 28.66
C SER A 13 71.57 -7.27 27.81
N ASP A 14 71.67 -6.55 26.70
CA ASP A 14 72.80 -5.63 26.52
C ASP A 14 72.52 -4.57 25.45
N THR A 15 72.91 -3.36 25.82
CA THR A 15 72.82 -2.07 25.15
C THR A 15 74.02 -1.81 24.21
N LEU A 16 73.85 -0.81 23.32
CA LEU A 16 74.77 -0.27 22.28
C LEU A 16 74.70 -1.04 20.94
N ASP A 17 74.43 -0.44 19.77
CA ASP A 17 74.88 0.86 19.29
C ASP A 17 73.86 1.56 18.38
N ARG A 18 73.55 2.81 18.75
CA ARG A 18 72.97 3.84 17.88
C ARG A 18 74.15 4.66 17.34
N GLU A 19 74.58 4.45 16.10
CA GLU A 19 75.15 5.48 15.22
C GLU A 19 75.77 4.84 13.98
N THR A 20 74.99 4.67 12.91
CA THR A 20 75.37 4.96 11.50
C THR A 20 74.41 4.29 10.52
N GLN A 21 73.24 4.90 10.30
CA GLN A 21 72.56 4.88 8.99
C GLN A 21 71.44 5.93 8.96
N ARG A 22 71.82 7.19 9.16
CA ARG A 22 71.01 8.36 8.81
C ARG A 22 71.73 9.13 7.72
N ARG A 23 71.01 9.38 6.60
CA ARG A 23 71.34 10.10 5.34
C ARG A 23 71.43 9.11 4.18
N ARG A 24 70.64 9.16 3.11
CA ARG A 24 69.77 10.17 2.49
C ARG A 24 68.74 9.41 1.65
N LEU A 25 67.53 9.94 1.50
CA LEU A 25 66.81 10.11 0.23
C LEU A 25 65.49 10.84 0.55
N SER A 26 65.58 12.16 0.48
CA SER A 26 64.47 13.10 0.51
C SER A 26 63.84 13.17 -0.88
N HIS A 27 62.59 12.74 -1.07
CA HIS A 27 61.69 13.20 -2.15
C HIS A 27 60.24 13.06 -1.64
N THR A 28 59.74 14.11 -0.98
CA THR A 28 58.32 14.27 -0.66
C THR A 28 57.58 14.74 -1.90
N HIS A 29 56.87 13.85 -2.59
CA HIS A 29 55.76 14.22 -3.45
C HIS A 29 54.47 14.18 -2.62
N THR A 30 54.17 15.30 -1.97
CA THR A 30 52.82 15.55 -1.46
C THR A 30 51.99 16.10 -2.62
N PRO A 31 50.89 15.46 -3.03
CA PRO A 31 49.99 16.08 -4.01
C PRO A 31 49.38 17.32 -3.36
N ILE A 32 49.70 18.49 -3.91
CA ILE A 32 49.09 19.77 -3.57
C ILE A 32 47.67 19.75 -4.13
N PHE A 33 46.68 19.45 -3.29
CA PHE A 33 45.30 19.77 -3.60
C PHE A 33 45.15 21.29 -3.52
N PRO A 34 44.71 21.99 -4.58
CA PRO A 34 44.38 23.39 -4.46
C PRO A 34 43.24 23.52 -3.44
N THR A 35 43.51 24.19 -2.32
CA THR A 35 42.51 24.62 -1.35
C THR A 35 41.63 25.66 -2.03
N ARG A 36 40.60 25.17 -2.73
CA ARG A 36 39.47 26.01 -3.13
C ARG A 36 38.81 26.50 -1.84
N SER A 37 38.75 27.82 -1.67
CA SER A 37 37.96 28.48 -0.63
C SER A 37 36.57 27.82 -0.54
N PRO A 38 36.00 27.62 0.67
CA PRO A 38 34.70 27.00 0.80
C PRO A 38 33.68 27.88 0.08
N SER A 39 33.24 27.44 -1.10
CA SER A 39 32.13 28.06 -1.81
C SER A 39 30.89 27.90 -0.93
N LEU A 40 30.47 29.01 -0.35
CA LEU A 40 29.17 29.17 0.32
C LEU A 40 28.04 29.00 -0.70
N SER A 41 27.71 27.75 -1.06
CA SER A 41 26.40 27.33 -1.56
C SER A 41 26.39 25.82 -1.82
N ARG A 42 26.45 25.04 -0.74
CA ARG A 42 26.02 23.64 -0.81
C ARG A 42 24.49 23.64 -0.90
N ARG A 43 23.93 23.95 -2.09
CA ARG A 43 22.53 23.64 -2.38
C ARG A 43 22.40 22.13 -2.21
N ARG A 44 21.73 21.68 -1.15
CA ARG A 44 21.32 20.28 -1.02
C ARG A 44 20.51 19.95 -2.28
N SER A 45 20.91 18.93 -3.02
CA SER A 45 20.09 18.41 -4.12
C SER A 45 18.70 18.06 -3.55
N ALA A 46 17.64 18.44 -4.26
CA ALA A 46 16.29 18.08 -3.85
C ALA A 46 16.13 16.55 -3.90
N SER A 47 15.44 15.97 -2.92
CA SER A 47 15.10 14.54 -2.92
C SER A 47 14.40 14.16 -4.23
N PRO A 48 14.77 13.06 -4.92
CA PRO A 48 14.09 12.61 -6.13
C PRO A 48 12.58 12.48 -5.95
N THR A 49 12.13 11.96 -4.81
CA THR A 49 10.70 11.85 -4.44
C THR A 49 10.02 13.21 -4.41
N LYS A 50 10.69 14.22 -3.83
CA LYS A 50 10.15 15.59 -3.76
C LYS A 50 10.09 16.25 -5.13
N THR A 51 11.11 16.04 -5.97
CA THR A 51 11.13 16.53 -7.36
C THR A 51 10.01 15.91 -8.18
N GLN A 52 9.79 14.59 -8.07
CA GLN A 52 8.71 13.88 -8.74
C GLN A 52 7.33 14.33 -8.25
N SER A 53 7.14 14.47 -6.93
CA SER A 53 5.90 14.98 -6.36
C SER A 53 5.56 16.39 -6.87
N ILE A 54 6.56 17.29 -6.93
CA ILE A 54 6.37 18.63 -7.50
C ILE A 54 6.01 18.54 -8.99
N ALA A 55 6.68 17.70 -9.76
CA ALA A 55 6.41 17.54 -11.18
C ALA A 55 5.00 16.96 -11.46
N LEU A 56 4.55 15.94 -10.72
CA LEU A 56 3.18 15.45 -10.78
C LEU A 56 2.16 16.54 -10.46
N HIS A 57 2.48 17.42 -9.51
CA HIS A 57 1.62 18.53 -9.12
C HIS A 57 1.61 19.68 -10.13
N THR A 58 2.70 19.97 -10.83
CA THR A 58 2.79 21.19 -11.67
C THR A 58 2.63 20.90 -13.15
N THR A 59 3.19 19.80 -13.65
CA THR A 59 3.23 19.45 -15.08
C THR A 59 2.68 18.06 -15.39
N GLY A 60 2.25 17.31 -14.37
CA GLY A 60 1.69 15.97 -14.52
C GLY A 60 0.40 15.93 -15.35
N VAL A 61 0.27 14.89 -16.17
CA VAL A 61 -0.95 14.55 -16.92
C VAL A 61 -1.34 13.08 -16.64
N PRO A 62 -2.38 12.82 -15.84
CA PRO A 62 -3.17 13.81 -15.10
C PRO A 62 -2.36 14.46 -13.97
N ARG A 63 -2.75 15.67 -13.59
CA ARG A 63 -2.15 16.39 -12.46
C ARG A 63 -2.56 15.73 -11.15
N VAL A 64 -1.63 15.62 -10.20
CA VAL A 64 -1.87 14.98 -8.90
C VAL A 64 -1.56 15.92 -7.75
N VAL A 65 -2.46 16.00 -6.76
CA VAL A 65 -2.26 16.76 -5.52
C VAL A 65 -2.35 15.80 -4.35
N ILE A 66 -1.34 15.80 -3.48
CA ILE A 66 -1.32 14.96 -2.27
C ILE A 66 -1.48 15.88 -1.05
N GLU A 67 -2.52 15.64 -0.26
CA GLU A 67 -2.88 16.44 0.91
C GLU A 67 -3.05 15.59 2.17
N THR A 68 -3.09 16.25 3.32
CA THR A 68 -3.38 15.63 4.62
C THR A 68 -4.61 16.26 5.25
N GLY A 69 -5.38 15.47 6.01
CA GLY A 69 -6.47 15.96 6.84
C GLY A 69 -7.82 15.32 6.55
N ALA A 70 -8.88 15.89 7.12
CA ALA A 70 -10.25 15.41 6.94
C ALA A 70 -10.80 15.77 5.55
N VAL A 71 -11.79 15.01 5.08
CA VAL A 71 -12.61 15.39 3.92
C VAL A 71 -13.67 16.37 4.40
N GLY A 72 -13.82 17.50 3.68
CA GLY A 72 -14.63 18.63 4.10
C GLY A 72 -15.78 18.92 3.14
N LYS A 73 -16.19 20.20 3.05
CA LYS A 73 -17.31 20.63 2.21
C LYS A 73 -16.91 20.86 0.74
N THR A 74 -15.63 20.94 0.45
CA THR A 74 -15.07 21.30 -0.87
C THR A 74 -15.05 20.12 -1.84
N GLU A 75 -15.18 18.90 -1.33
CA GLU A 75 -15.17 17.67 -2.08
C GLU A 75 -16.57 17.29 -2.59
N ASP A 76 -16.61 16.45 -3.63
CA ASP A 76 -17.85 15.97 -4.21
C ASP A 76 -18.65 15.12 -3.22
N ALA A 77 -19.95 14.94 -3.52
CA ALA A 77 -20.86 14.27 -2.60
C ALA A 77 -20.47 12.81 -2.32
N GLU A 78 -19.96 12.08 -3.32
CA GLU A 78 -19.61 10.67 -3.20
C GLU A 78 -18.39 10.49 -2.30
N THR A 79 -17.34 11.28 -2.51
CA THR A 79 -16.13 11.31 -1.66
C THR A 79 -16.47 11.63 -0.20
N ARG A 80 -17.40 12.57 0.06
CA ARG A 80 -17.85 12.90 1.42
C ARG A 80 -18.66 11.80 2.07
N THR A 81 -19.55 11.16 1.31
CA THR A 81 -20.33 10.01 1.80
C THR A 81 -19.39 8.89 2.22
N LEU A 82 -18.42 8.55 1.36
CA LEU A 82 -17.42 7.53 1.66
C LEU A 82 -16.62 7.86 2.92
N TYR A 83 -16.10 9.09 3.03
CA TYR A 83 -15.39 9.50 4.25
C TYR A 83 -16.26 9.39 5.50
N SER A 84 -17.54 9.74 5.42
CA SER A 84 -18.48 9.65 6.54
C SER A 84 -18.79 8.21 6.93
N GLN A 85 -18.92 7.29 5.95
CA GLN A 85 -19.06 5.85 6.20
C GLN A 85 -17.83 5.30 6.94
N LEU A 86 -16.62 5.61 6.45
CA LEU A 86 -15.35 5.21 7.06
C LEU A 86 -15.21 5.75 8.49
N GLN A 87 -15.58 7.01 8.74
CA GLN A 87 -15.56 7.62 10.06
C GLN A 87 -16.58 6.93 11.00
N SER A 88 -17.79 6.67 10.51
CA SER A 88 -18.84 6.00 11.30
C SER A 88 -18.44 4.59 11.73
N ALA A 89 -17.64 3.87 10.92
CA ALA A 89 -17.17 2.52 11.27
C ALA A 89 -16.22 2.49 12.48
N ILE A 90 -15.63 3.64 12.86
CA ILE A 90 -14.59 3.75 13.88
C ILE A 90 -14.86 4.82 14.96
N ASP A 91 -15.99 5.52 14.87
CA ASP A 91 -16.49 6.47 15.88
C ASP A 91 -17.01 5.76 17.14
N GLY A 92 -17.44 4.51 17.01
CA GLY A 92 -17.98 3.70 18.09
C GLY A 92 -16.99 2.70 18.68
N PRO A 93 -17.45 1.89 19.64
CA PRO A 93 -16.68 0.78 20.17
C PRO A 93 -16.47 -0.32 19.11
N VAL A 94 -15.21 -0.70 18.88
CA VAL A 94 -14.82 -1.68 17.87
C VAL A 94 -14.32 -3.00 18.47
N ILE A 95 -13.98 -3.02 19.75
CA ILE A 95 -13.45 -4.20 20.43
C ILE A 95 -14.61 -4.96 21.07
N PRO A 96 -14.84 -6.23 20.72
CA PRO A 96 -15.89 -7.02 21.36
C PRO A 96 -15.62 -7.18 22.88
N HIS A 97 -16.69 -7.22 23.67
CA HIS A 97 -16.61 -7.16 25.14
C HIS A 97 -15.81 -8.32 25.73
N GLU A 98 -15.92 -9.50 25.13
CA GLU A 98 -15.26 -10.73 25.54
C GLU A 98 -13.72 -10.68 25.49
N PHE A 99 -13.15 -9.68 24.82
CA PHE A 99 -11.70 -9.48 24.79
C PHE A 99 -11.17 -8.70 25.99
N ILE A 100 -12.01 -8.14 26.86
CA ILE A 100 -11.56 -7.42 28.06
C ILE A 100 -10.65 -8.30 28.93
N GLU A 101 -11.02 -9.56 29.14
CA GLU A 101 -10.22 -10.49 29.95
C GLU A 101 -8.98 -11.03 29.22
N LEU A 102 -8.95 -10.94 27.89
CA LEU A 102 -7.84 -11.43 27.07
C LEU A 102 -6.75 -10.37 26.87
N ILE A 103 -7.14 -9.11 26.80
CA ILE A 103 -6.22 -7.98 26.71
C ILE A 103 -5.59 -7.81 28.08
N GLY A 104 -4.30 -8.16 28.18
CA GLY A 104 -3.56 -8.11 29.44
C GLY A 104 -3.48 -6.70 30.01
N GLU A 105 -3.20 -6.61 31.32
CA GLU A 105 -3.12 -5.36 32.08
C GLU A 105 -2.07 -4.37 31.54
N ASP A 106 -1.12 -4.86 30.73
CA ASP A 106 -0.06 -4.05 30.11
C ASP A 106 -0.57 -3.13 28.98
N GLU A 107 -1.79 -3.34 28.46
CA GLU A 107 -2.40 -2.50 27.43
C GLU A 107 -3.60 -1.71 27.99
N ILE A 108 -3.37 -0.42 28.23
CA ILE A 108 -4.43 0.49 28.69
C ILE A 108 -5.29 0.91 27.51
N ILE A 109 -6.47 0.31 27.38
CA ILE A 109 -7.45 0.65 26.35
C ILE A 109 -8.63 1.42 26.98
N PRO A 110 -9.05 2.56 26.40
CA PRO A 110 -10.21 3.30 26.88
C PRO A 110 -11.47 2.43 26.91
N PRO A 111 -12.28 2.45 28.00
CA PRO A 111 -13.53 1.71 28.08
C PRO A 111 -14.50 1.98 26.92
N SER A 112 -14.44 3.18 26.32
CA SER A 112 -15.26 3.57 25.17
C SER A 112 -14.97 2.77 23.89
N TYR A 113 -13.86 2.03 23.83
CA TYR A 113 -13.51 1.23 22.66
C TYR A 113 -14.15 -0.16 22.71
N PHE A 114 -14.65 -0.59 23.88
CA PHE A 114 -15.28 -1.88 24.08
C PHE A 114 -16.79 -1.81 23.81
N ARG A 115 -17.28 -2.77 23.02
CA ARG A 115 -18.69 -2.93 22.74
C ARG A 115 -19.41 -3.28 24.04
N GLN A 116 -20.59 -2.72 24.22
CA GLN A 116 -21.44 -3.09 25.35
C GLN A 116 -22.11 -4.43 25.02
N PRO A 117 -22.21 -5.35 26.00
CA PRO A 117 -22.95 -6.59 25.79
C PRO A 117 -24.41 -6.25 25.45
N THR A 118 -24.94 -6.79 24.36
CA THR A 118 -26.38 -6.64 24.08
C THR A 118 -27.19 -7.68 24.85
N VAL A 119 -28.39 -7.31 25.32
CA VAL A 119 -29.24 -8.16 26.21
C VAL A 119 -29.63 -9.50 25.56
N ALA A 120 -29.50 -9.62 24.23
CA ALA A 120 -29.72 -10.86 23.46
C ALA A 120 -28.52 -11.83 23.46
N GLU A 121 -27.33 -11.40 23.88
CA GLU A 121 -26.10 -12.21 23.91
C GLU A 121 -26.03 -13.16 25.10
N GLY A 122 -26.96 -13.03 26.07
CA GLY A 122 -27.14 -13.96 27.18
C GLY A 122 -27.56 -15.38 26.76
N ALA A 123 -27.84 -15.60 25.47
CA ALA A 123 -28.18 -16.90 24.88
C ALA A 123 -27.30 -17.27 23.66
N GLN A 124 -26.10 -16.70 23.53
CA GLN A 124 -25.17 -16.99 22.42
C GLN A 124 -24.30 -18.23 22.66
N SER A 125 -23.98 -18.91 21.56
CA SER A 125 -23.67 -20.33 21.48
C SER A 125 -22.18 -20.65 21.69
N GLN A 126 -21.81 -21.94 21.82
CA GLN A 126 -20.40 -22.37 21.81
C GLN A 126 -19.61 -21.92 20.56
N GLY A 127 -20.31 -21.58 19.46
CA GLY A 127 -19.72 -21.07 18.21
C GLY A 127 -19.04 -19.70 18.40
N ASP A 128 -19.75 -18.75 19.00
CA ASP A 128 -19.28 -17.36 19.16
C ASP A 128 -18.00 -17.29 20.00
N ALA A 129 -17.92 -18.09 21.07
CA ALA A 129 -16.73 -18.18 21.91
C ALA A 129 -15.55 -18.91 21.23
N ALA A 130 -15.80 -19.80 20.27
CA ALA A 130 -14.74 -20.44 19.48
C ALA A 130 -14.18 -19.46 18.44
N ASP A 131 -15.03 -18.63 17.85
CA ASP A 131 -14.64 -17.65 16.83
C ASP A 131 -13.88 -16.48 17.45
N ALA A 132 -14.30 -15.99 18.63
CA ALA A 132 -13.53 -15.02 19.40
C ALA A 132 -12.12 -15.54 19.74
N ARG A 133 -11.99 -16.81 20.12
CA ARG A 133 -10.68 -17.47 20.37
C ARG A 133 -9.82 -17.60 19.11
N ARG A 134 -10.44 -17.93 17.97
CA ARG A 134 -9.75 -17.97 16.67
C ARG A 134 -9.22 -16.59 16.30
N LEU A 135 -10.04 -15.55 16.40
CA LEU A 135 -9.63 -14.17 16.16
C LEU A 135 -8.51 -13.73 17.11
N TRP A 136 -8.61 -14.05 18.40
CA TRP A 136 -7.53 -13.75 19.36
C TRP A 136 -6.21 -14.40 18.99
N THR A 137 -6.25 -15.68 18.58
CA THR A 137 -5.06 -16.40 18.13
C THR A 137 -4.44 -15.74 16.90
N ARG A 138 -5.28 -15.29 15.95
CA ARG A 138 -4.84 -14.56 14.75
C ARG A 138 -4.23 -13.21 15.11
N ILE A 139 -4.82 -12.45 16.03
CA ILE A 139 -4.28 -11.19 16.57
C ILE A 139 -2.89 -11.42 17.16
N GLY A 140 -2.74 -12.41 18.03
CA GLY A 140 -1.44 -12.76 18.62
C GLY A 140 -0.39 -13.11 17.56
N LEU A 141 -0.78 -13.83 16.52
CA LEU A 141 0.12 -14.16 15.40
C LEU A 141 0.53 -12.92 14.59
N ILE A 142 -0.42 -12.03 14.26
CA ILE A 142 -0.16 -10.76 13.57
C ILE A 142 0.86 -9.94 14.34
N ARG A 143 0.60 -9.71 15.63
CA ARG A 143 1.47 -8.90 16.49
C ARG A 143 2.86 -9.54 16.65
N LYS A 144 2.94 -10.85 16.83
CA LYS A 144 4.22 -11.59 16.88
C LYS A 144 4.99 -11.49 15.56
N LYS A 145 4.32 -11.52 14.41
CA LYS A 145 4.98 -11.30 13.11
C LYS A 145 5.44 -9.85 12.97
N ALA A 146 4.58 -8.87 13.25
CA ALA A 146 4.91 -7.45 13.20
C ALA A 146 6.13 -7.11 14.08
N HIS A 147 6.14 -7.57 15.33
CA HIS A 147 7.26 -7.37 16.25
C HIS A 147 8.58 -7.98 15.73
N ARG A 148 8.51 -9.16 15.08
CA ARG A 148 9.68 -9.72 14.40
C ARG A 148 10.11 -8.82 13.24
N SER A 149 9.19 -8.43 12.36
CA SER A 149 9.47 -7.58 11.20
C SER A 149 10.04 -6.20 11.58
N GLU A 150 9.70 -5.66 12.75
CA GLU A 150 10.34 -4.45 13.28
C GLU A 150 11.85 -4.62 13.45
N ASN A 151 12.29 -5.81 13.88
CA ASN A 151 13.70 -6.13 14.12
C ASN A 151 14.45 -6.50 12.83
N PHE A 152 13.76 -7.08 11.84
CA PHE A 152 14.39 -7.63 10.63
C PHE A 152 14.59 -6.65 9.47
N ARG A 153 14.13 -5.39 9.57
CA ARG A 153 14.33 -4.26 8.60
C ARG A 153 14.00 -4.52 7.13
N ASP A 154 13.55 -5.71 6.74
CA ASP A 154 13.22 -6.08 5.38
C ASP A 154 11.76 -5.77 5.05
N GLU A 155 11.52 -5.19 3.88
CA GLU A 155 10.19 -4.82 3.39
C GLU A 155 9.30 -6.06 3.15
N ASN A 156 9.89 -7.15 2.64
CA ASN A 156 9.14 -8.40 2.40
C ASN A 156 8.59 -9.02 3.70
N SER A 157 9.29 -8.82 4.82
CA SER A 157 8.80 -9.28 6.13
C SER A 157 7.52 -8.53 6.56
N TRP A 158 7.31 -7.32 6.07
CA TRP A 158 6.08 -6.56 6.29
C TRP A 158 4.97 -6.97 5.33
N THR A 159 5.30 -7.36 4.10
CA THR A 159 4.33 -7.95 3.15
C THR A 159 3.60 -9.14 3.75
N ASP A 160 4.30 -10.01 4.47
CA ASP A 160 3.70 -11.15 5.19
C ASP A 160 2.74 -10.73 6.32
N VAL A 161 3.03 -9.63 7.01
CA VAL A 161 2.18 -9.09 8.07
C VAL A 161 0.90 -8.51 7.46
N VAL A 162 1.06 -7.71 6.40
CA VAL A 162 -0.05 -7.09 5.66
C VAL A 162 -0.98 -8.16 5.09
N LYS A 163 -0.44 -9.18 4.41
CA LYS A 163 -1.22 -10.32 3.92
C LYS A 163 -2.00 -11.03 5.01
N LEU A 164 -1.38 -11.23 6.18
CA LEU A 164 -2.05 -11.89 7.31
C LEU A 164 -3.19 -11.04 7.89
N VAL A 165 -3.01 -9.71 7.98
CA VAL A 165 -4.07 -8.77 8.39
C VAL A 165 -5.25 -8.84 7.42
N LEU A 166 -4.99 -8.69 6.11
CA LEU A 166 -6.03 -8.72 5.08
C LEU A 166 -6.75 -10.06 5.04
N ALA A 167 -6.03 -11.18 5.09
CA ALA A 167 -6.62 -12.51 5.09
C ALA A 167 -7.52 -12.73 6.32
N THR A 168 -7.15 -12.16 7.48
CA THR A 168 -7.98 -12.22 8.68
C THR A 168 -9.28 -11.42 8.48
N VAL A 169 -9.19 -10.24 7.86
CA VAL A 169 -10.38 -9.42 7.56
C VAL A 169 -11.30 -10.12 6.56
N LEU A 170 -10.77 -10.60 5.43
CA LEU A 170 -11.56 -11.28 4.39
C LEU A 170 -12.30 -12.50 4.94
N TYR A 171 -11.61 -13.33 5.73
CA TYR A 171 -12.21 -14.48 6.39
C TYR A 171 -13.43 -14.09 7.25
N HIS A 172 -13.33 -13.03 8.05
CA HIS A 172 -14.45 -12.59 8.89
C HIS A 172 -15.54 -11.85 8.11
N CYS A 173 -15.18 -11.20 7.01
CA CYS A 173 -16.15 -10.64 6.09
C CYS A 173 -17.03 -11.75 5.49
N ASP A 174 -16.46 -12.88 5.06
CA ASP A 174 -17.22 -14.01 4.50
C ASP A 174 -18.19 -14.68 5.48
N GLU A 175 -17.92 -14.58 6.79
CA GLU A 175 -18.82 -15.05 7.84
C GLU A 175 -20.03 -14.11 8.05
N GLU A 176 -19.92 -12.84 7.67
CA GLU A 176 -20.97 -11.82 7.83
C GLU A 176 -21.78 -11.68 6.53
N GLU A 177 -23.09 -11.99 6.54
CA GLU A 177 -23.92 -11.94 5.32
C GLU A 177 -23.92 -10.57 4.62
N GLU A 178 -23.91 -9.48 5.39
CA GLU A 178 -23.86 -8.10 4.90
C GLU A 178 -22.44 -7.64 4.51
N ALA A 179 -21.40 -8.41 4.84
CA ALA A 179 -20.00 -8.07 4.61
C ALA A 179 -19.23 -9.09 3.76
N ARG A 180 -19.90 -10.14 3.26
CA ARG A 180 -19.27 -11.26 2.54
C ARG A 180 -18.26 -10.73 1.57
N SER A 181 -16.97 -10.99 1.80
CA SER A 181 -15.89 -10.52 0.92
C SER A 181 -16.01 -11.05 -0.50
N GLY A 182 -16.88 -12.05 -0.69
CA GLY A 182 -17.23 -12.62 -1.96
C GLY A 182 -16.00 -13.33 -2.52
N ASN A 183 -15.66 -13.01 -3.77
CA ASN A 183 -14.46 -13.55 -4.42
C ASN A 183 -13.26 -12.59 -4.33
N LEU A 184 -13.24 -11.66 -3.37
CA LEU A 184 -12.09 -10.78 -3.17
C LEU A 184 -10.90 -11.57 -2.63
N GLN A 185 -9.76 -11.38 -3.27
CA GLN A 185 -8.49 -12.04 -2.96
C GLN A 185 -7.38 -11.00 -2.87
N ILE A 186 -6.29 -11.38 -2.21
CA ILE A 186 -5.10 -10.53 -2.11
C ILE A 186 -4.23 -10.78 -3.35
N ILE A 187 -4.11 -9.77 -4.21
CA ILE A 187 -3.31 -9.81 -5.43
C ILE A 187 -1.92 -9.23 -5.17
N ASN A 188 -0.88 -9.97 -5.56
CA ASN A 188 0.51 -9.52 -5.43
C ASN A 188 0.94 -8.71 -6.66
N LEU A 189 1.32 -7.45 -6.44
CA LEU A 189 1.71 -6.50 -7.48
C LEU A 189 3.19 -6.08 -7.41
N GLN A 190 3.97 -6.61 -6.46
CA GLN A 190 5.37 -6.20 -6.22
C GLN A 190 6.28 -6.30 -7.47
N THR A 191 6.03 -7.28 -8.34
CA THR A 191 6.80 -7.48 -9.58
C THR A 191 6.14 -6.87 -10.82
N GLN A 192 4.98 -6.24 -10.65
CA GLN A 192 4.03 -5.94 -11.72
C GLN A 192 4.05 -4.44 -12.02
N SER A 193 4.04 -4.09 -13.31
CA SER A 193 4.15 -2.70 -13.74
C SER A 193 2.82 -2.18 -14.26
N ILE A 194 2.61 -0.88 -14.10
CA ILE A 194 1.53 -0.15 -14.77
C ILE A 194 1.87 -0.05 -16.26
N ALA A 195 0.87 -0.11 -17.13
CA ALA A 195 1.09 0.09 -18.56
C ALA A 195 1.61 1.53 -18.81
N GLN A 196 2.64 1.68 -19.64
CA GLN A 196 3.32 2.97 -19.84
C GLN A 196 2.38 4.07 -20.31
N ASP A 197 1.37 3.72 -21.11
CA ASP A 197 0.38 4.69 -21.60
C ASP A 197 -0.54 5.20 -20.50
N HIS A 198 -0.71 4.44 -19.42
CA HIS A 198 -1.53 4.85 -18.28
C HIS A 198 -0.73 5.58 -17.22
N LEU A 199 0.61 5.52 -17.26
CA LEU A 199 1.43 6.28 -16.32
C LEU A 199 1.23 7.80 -16.48
N PRO A 200 1.24 8.57 -15.37
CA PRO A 200 1.27 10.02 -15.43
C PRO A 200 2.51 10.49 -16.19
N ARG A 201 2.30 11.37 -17.17
CA ARG A 201 3.39 11.97 -17.95
C ARG A 201 3.76 13.30 -17.31
N MET A 202 5.05 13.51 -17.06
CA MET A 202 5.60 14.78 -16.59
C MET A 202 6.45 15.39 -17.71
N SER A 203 6.71 16.69 -17.66
CA SER A 203 7.65 17.34 -18.58
C SER A 203 9.02 16.64 -18.58
N ASP A 204 9.70 16.62 -19.72
CA ASP A 204 10.89 15.80 -20.06
C ASP A 204 11.99 15.72 -18.96
N ALA A 205 12.17 16.76 -18.16
CA ALA A 205 13.17 16.77 -17.08
C ALA A 205 12.86 15.84 -15.88
N ALA A 206 11.61 15.39 -15.71
CA ALA A 206 11.18 14.49 -14.63
C ALA A 206 10.84 13.07 -15.11
N GLY A 207 10.65 12.89 -16.42
CA GLY A 207 10.40 11.59 -17.05
C GLY A 207 9.04 10.95 -16.72
N VAL A 208 8.94 9.64 -16.94
CA VAL A 208 7.79 8.82 -16.57
C VAL A 208 7.98 8.29 -15.16
N CYS A 209 6.93 8.36 -14.33
CA CYS A 209 6.98 7.86 -12.95
C CYS A 209 6.56 6.37 -12.92
N ASP A 210 7.48 5.45 -13.25
CA ASP A 210 7.22 4.00 -13.19
C ASP A 210 7.30 3.49 -11.74
N ARG A 211 6.30 3.88 -10.95
CA ARG A 211 6.14 3.50 -9.55
C ARG A 211 5.09 2.42 -9.43
N ARG A 212 5.40 1.40 -8.64
CA ARG A 212 4.56 0.22 -8.39
C ARG A 212 3.94 0.32 -7.01
N VAL A 213 2.87 -0.44 -6.82
CA VAL A 213 2.30 -0.75 -5.50
C VAL A 213 2.56 -2.22 -5.18
N ASP A 214 2.63 -2.57 -3.89
CA ASP A 214 2.98 -3.93 -3.48
C ASP A 214 1.82 -4.91 -3.59
N LEU A 215 0.62 -4.53 -3.12
CA LEU A 215 -0.55 -5.40 -3.10
C LEU A 215 -1.81 -4.64 -3.55
N ALA A 216 -2.85 -5.38 -3.86
CA ALA A 216 -4.22 -4.87 -3.99
C ALA A 216 -5.20 -5.96 -3.54
N LEU A 217 -6.46 -5.59 -3.31
CA LEU A 217 -7.56 -6.55 -3.34
C LEU A 217 -8.08 -6.67 -4.78
N GLY A 218 -8.51 -7.85 -5.15
CA GLY A 218 -9.08 -8.04 -6.48
C GLY A 218 -9.88 -9.32 -6.61
N VAL A 219 -10.61 -9.42 -7.71
CA VAL A 219 -11.28 -10.66 -8.09
C VAL A 219 -10.54 -11.19 -9.30
N ASP A 220 -10.01 -12.40 -9.22
CA ASP A 220 -9.31 -13.07 -10.34
C ASP A 220 -10.03 -14.37 -10.77
N ASP A 221 -10.89 -14.93 -9.93
CA ASP A 221 -11.56 -16.20 -10.21
C ASP A 221 -12.82 -16.04 -11.09
N PRO A 222 -12.96 -16.77 -12.23
CA PRO A 222 -14.15 -16.79 -13.06
C PRO A 222 -15.22 -17.83 -12.65
N LEU A 223 -15.04 -18.57 -11.55
CA LEU A 223 -15.88 -19.74 -11.22
C LEU A 223 -17.37 -19.42 -10.93
N GLU A 224 -17.77 -18.17 -10.77
CA GLU A 224 -19.16 -17.79 -10.51
C GLU A 224 -19.82 -17.05 -11.68
N ASP A 225 -21.04 -17.44 -12.07
CA ASP A 225 -21.84 -16.79 -13.13
C ASP A 225 -22.45 -15.44 -12.68
N THR A 226 -21.57 -14.50 -12.33
CA THR A 226 -21.93 -13.13 -11.96
C THR A 226 -21.86 -12.19 -13.17
N PRO A 227 -22.57 -11.04 -13.16
CA PRO A 227 -22.38 -10.02 -14.18
C PRO A 227 -20.92 -9.59 -14.37
N ALA A 228 -20.15 -9.49 -13.27
CA ALA A 228 -18.74 -9.15 -13.30
C ALA A 228 -17.88 -10.24 -13.97
N ALA A 229 -18.17 -11.52 -13.71
CA ALA A 229 -17.48 -12.63 -14.38
C ALA A 229 -17.77 -12.68 -15.88
N ARG A 230 -19.03 -12.49 -16.29
CA ARG A 230 -19.40 -12.42 -17.72
C ARG A 230 -18.75 -11.24 -18.43
N LEU A 231 -18.67 -10.08 -17.77
CA LEU A 231 -17.93 -8.92 -18.28
C LEU A 231 -16.44 -9.23 -18.45
N ARG A 232 -15.81 -9.89 -17.48
CA ARG A 232 -14.41 -10.31 -17.59
C ARG A 232 -14.19 -11.26 -18.76
N GLU A 233 -15.03 -12.27 -18.90
CA GLU A 233 -14.95 -13.21 -20.02
C GLU A 233 -15.09 -12.51 -21.37
N ARG A 234 -16.05 -11.59 -21.50
CA ARG A 234 -16.23 -10.78 -22.72
C ARG A 234 -15.04 -9.87 -22.99
N ALA A 235 -14.52 -9.18 -21.99
CA ALA A 235 -13.33 -8.34 -22.15
C ALA A 235 -12.14 -9.20 -22.60
N PHE A 236 -11.94 -10.36 -21.96
CA PHE A 236 -10.88 -11.30 -22.31
C PHE A 236 -11.00 -11.80 -23.76
N ASN A 237 -12.18 -12.25 -24.18
CA ASN A 237 -12.42 -12.73 -25.54
C ASN A 237 -12.16 -11.65 -26.61
N ASN A 238 -12.24 -10.37 -26.23
CA ASN A 238 -11.97 -9.22 -27.09
C ASN A 238 -10.57 -8.61 -26.87
N SER A 239 -9.71 -9.23 -26.05
CA SER A 239 -8.38 -8.70 -25.68
C SER A 239 -8.41 -7.27 -25.11
N LEU A 240 -9.43 -6.98 -24.31
CA LEU A 240 -9.63 -5.68 -23.68
C LEU A 240 -9.16 -5.70 -22.22
N PRO A 241 -8.36 -4.72 -21.78
CA PRO A 241 -7.96 -4.61 -20.38
C PRO A 241 -9.12 -4.14 -19.50
N LEU A 242 -9.23 -4.67 -18.28
CA LEU A 242 -10.14 -4.19 -17.24
C LEU A 242 -9.49 -3.21 -16.27
N ASN A 243 -8.16 -3.08 -16.30
CA ASN A 243 -7.42 -2.16 -15.45
C ASN A 243 -6.16 -1.64 -16.16
N HIS A 244 -5.44 -0.77 -15.46
CA HIS A 244 -4.30 -0.03 -15.97
C HIS A 244 -2.96 -0.78 -15.91
N MET A 245 -2.93 -2.05 -15.49
CA MET A 245 -1.70 -2.85 -15.39
C MET A 245 -1.18 -3.25 -16.77
N LYS A 246 0.13 -3.55 -16.87
CA LYS A 246 0.76 -4.02 -18.11
C LYS A 246 0.58 -5.52 -18.35
N ASP A 247 0.58 -6.30 -17.29
CA ASP A 247 0.55 -7.76 -17.36
C ASP A 247 -0.82 -8.26 -17.85
N LEU A 248 -0.81 -9.17 -18.83
CA LEU A 248 -2.02 -9.65 -19.52
C LEU A 248 -2.93 -10.50 -18.65
N GLU A 249 -2.37 -11.20 -17.65
CA GLU A 249 -3.18 -11.98 -16.70
C GLU A 249 -3.84 -11.01 -15.73
N LEU A 250 -3.07 -10.09 -15.15
CA LEU A 250 -3.58 -9.09 -14.22
C LEU A 250 -4.57 -8.12 -14.85
N GLN A 251 -4.45 -7.79 -16.13
CA GLN A 251 -5.43 -6.96 -16.85
C GLN A 251 -6.85 -7.52 -16.82
N ARG A 252 -7.01 -8.82 -16.51
CA ARG A 252 -8.33 -9.47 -16.38
C ARG A 252 -8.89 -9.35 -14.97
N ALA A 253 -8.07 -9.01 -13.99
CA ALA A 253 -8.51 -8.85 -12.62
C ALA A 253 -9.23 -7.51 -12.43
N PHE A 254 -10.26 -7.52 -11.60
CA PHE A 254 -10.71 -6.28 -10.97
C PHE A 254 -9.74 -5.96 -9.84
N LEU A 255 -9.27 -4.70 -9.73
CA LEU A 255 -8.32 -4.26 -8.69
C LEU A 255 -8.91 -3.10 -7.89
N ALA A 256 -8.83 -3.20 -6.57
CA ALA A 256 -9.27 -2.22 -5.59
C ALA A 256 -8.34 -2.22 -4.37
N LEU A 257 -8.41 -1.18 -3.54
CA LEU A 257 -7.60 -1.07 -2.31
C LEU A 257 -6.11 -1.38 -2.54
N PRO A 258 -5.42 -0.68 -3.47
CA PRO A 258 -3.97 -0.78 -3.58
C PRO A 258 -3.29 -0.46 -2.26
N ILE A 259 -2.20 -1.18 -1.96
CA ILE A 259 -1.44 -1.07 -0.73
C ILE A 259 0.04 -0.95 -1.06
N GLU A 260 0.66 0.10 -0.56
CA GLU A 260 2.11 0.31 -0.63
C GLU A 260 2.74 0.11 0.74
N ILE A 261 3.80 -0.68 0.79
CA ILE A 261 4.42 -1.17 2.02
C ILE A 261 5.85 -0.64 2.08
N LYS A 262 6.21 -0.18 3.27
CA LYS A 262 7.58 0.21 3.62
C LYS A 262 7.94 -0.39 4.97
N ALA A 263 9.19 -0.79 5.12
CA ALA A 263 9.74 -1.14 6.42
C ALA A 263 9.66 0.05 7.39
N LYS A 264 9.75 -0.18 8.70
CA LYS A 264 9.62 0.85 9.77
C LYS A 264 10.43 2.14 9.55
N ASN A 265 11.63 2.03 8.96
CA ASN A 265 12.52 3.17 8.68
C ASN A 265 12.52 3.56 7.20
N GLY A 266 11.56 3.08 6.42
CA GLY A 266 11.38 3.39 5.02
C GLY A 266 10.85 4.81 4.81
N ASN A 267 10.71 5.19 3.54
CA ASN A 267 10.32 6.54 3.16
C ASN A 267 8.80 6.63 2.96
N MET A 268 8.10 7.23 3.92
CA MET A 268 6.65 7.41 3.83
C MET A 268 6.22 8.34 2.69
N GLU A 269 7.00 9.40 2.40
CA GLU A 269 6.69 10.29 1.27
C GLU A 269 6.76 9.56 -0.06
N GLU A 270 7.67 8.59 -0.18
CA GLU A 270 7.78 7.73 -1.34
C GLU A 270 6.59 6.77 -1.43
N ALA A 271 6.16 6.18 -0.31
CA ALA A 271 4.96 5.34 -0.30
C ALA A 271 3.71 6.10 -0.76
N HIS A 272 3.50 7.31 -0.23
CA HIS A 272 2.39 8.18 -0.66
C HIS A 272 2.48 8.53 -2.14
N LEU A 273 3.68 8.81 -2.65
CA LEU A 273 3.90 9.13 -4.06
C LEU A 273 3.60 7.93 -4.96
N GLN A 274 4.06 6.74 -4.59
CA GLN A 274 3.81 5.50 -5.35
C GLN A 274 2.31 5.22 -5.45
N LEU A 275 1.60 5.31 -4.32
CA LEU A 275 0.16 5.10 -4.30
C LEU A 275 -0.60 6.18 -5.10
N ALA A 276 -0.16 7.44 -5.02
CA ALA A 276 -0.74 8.53 -5.81
C ALA A 276 -0.56 8.35 -7.32
N VAL A 277 0.59 7.81 -7.75
CA VAL A 277 0.84 7.44 -9.16
C VAL A 277 -0.10 6.33 -9.61
N TYR A 278 -0.32 5.32 -8.76
CA TYR A 278 -1.27 4.24 -9.03
C TYR A 278 -2.69 4.78 -9.24
N PHE A 279 -3.19 5.62 -8.33
CA PHE A 279 -4.51 6.24 -8.49
C PHE A 279 -4.59 7.09 -9.76
N ALA A 280 -3.55 7.88 -10.05
CA ALA A 280 -3.52 8.70 -11.25
C ALA A 280 -3.56 7.87 -12.54
N ALA A 281 -2.89 6.72 -12.56
CA ALA A 281 -2.93 5.80 -13.69
C ALA A 281 -4.30 5.12 -13.84
N ALA A 282 -4.93 4.71 -12.73
CA ALA A 282 -6.28 4.18 -12.73
C ALA A 282 -7.30 5.22 -13.26
N VAL A 283 -7.21 6.47 -12.78
CA VAL A 283 -8.04 7.58 -13.29
C VAL A 283 -7.83 7.74 -14.80
N LYS A 284 -6.57 7.81 -15.24
CA LYS A 284 -6.24 8.00 -16.65
C LYS A 284 -6.84 6.89 -17.51
N PHE A 285 -6.65 5.63 -17.13
CA PHE A 285 -7.25 4.48 -17.78
C PHE A 285 -8.77 4.61 -17.89
N LEU A 286 -9.48 4.89 -16.79
CA LEU A 286 -10.94 5.03 -16.83
C LEU A 286 -11.38 6.20 -17.71
N THR A 287 -10.67 7.33 -17.67
CA THR A 287 -11.02 8.51 -18.48
C THR A 287 -10.74 8.34 -19.97
N GLU A 288 -9.61 7.73 -20.34
CA GLU A 288 -9.15 7.63 -21.73
C GLU A 288 -9.70 6.37 -22.41
N THR A 289 -9.69 5.23 -21.72
CA THR A 289 -10.18 3.95 -22.26
C THR A 289 -11.71 3.89 -22.24
N CYS A 290 -12.33 4.28 -21.13
CA CYS A 290 -13.78 4.15 -20.95
C CYS A 290 -14.55 5.45 -21.20
N ALA A 291 -13.87 6.50 -21.67
CA ALA A 291 -14.44 7.83 -21.88
C ALA A 291 -15.21 8.35 -20.65
N ALA A 292 -14.78 7.96 -19.45
CA ALA A 292 -15.52 8.20 -18.23
C ALA A 292 -15.43 9.66 -17.79
N THR A 293 -16.59 10.33 -17.67
CA THR A 293 -16.67 11.70 -17.17
C THR A 293 -16.71 11.78 -15.65
N GLN A 294 -17.27 10.76 -15.01
CA GLN A 294 -17.32 10.60 -13.56
C GLN A 294 -16.57 9.33 -13.17
N ILE A 295 -15.61 9.49 -12.25
CA ILE A 295 -14.77 8.41 -11.75
C ILE A 295 -15.15 8.20 -10.28
N PRO A 296 -15.50 6.97 -9.86
CA PRO A 296 -15.76 6.71 -8.45
C PRO A 296 -14.49 7.00 -7.62
N PRO A 297 -14.63 7.49 -6.38
CA PRO A 297 -13.49 7.64 -5.49
C PRO A 297 -12.79 6.30 -5.29
N MET A 298 -11.49 6.34 -5.03
CA MET A 298 -10.65 5.17 -4.82
C MET A 298 -10.03 5.22 -3.42
N LEU A 299 -10.03 4.09 -2.74
CA LEU A 299 -9.34 3.92 -1.46
C LEU A 299 -8.09 3.07 -1.65
N GLY A 300 -7.09 3.31 -0.80
CA GLY A 300 -5.87 2.52 -0.72
C GLY A 300 -5.16 2.76 0.59
N TRP A 301 -4.05 2.08 0.80
CA TRP A 301 -3.32 2.12 2.06
C TRP A 301 -1.82 2.30 1.85
N THR A 302 -1.22 3.06 2.75
CA THR A 302 0.22 3.05 2.93
C THR A 302 0.55 2.45 4.28
N VAL A 303 1.55 1.56 4.31
CA VAL A 303 1.97 0.85 5.52
C VAL A 303 3.44 1.17 5.77
N LEU A 304 3.76 1.74 6.93
CA LEU A 304 5.13 2.00 7.37
C LEU A 304 5.38 1.25 8.66
N GLY A 305 6.02 0.09 8.54
CA GLY A 305 6.13 -0.85 9.64
C GLY A 305 4.75 -1.18 10.23
N SER A 306 4.57 -0.94 11.52
CA SER A 306 3.29 -1.19 12.21
C SER A 306 2.22 -0.14 11.95
N SER A 307 2.53 0.99 11.33
CA SER A 307 1.56 2.09 11.10
C SER A 307 0.86 1.93 9.75
N TRP A 308 -0.47 2.04 9.76
CA TRP A 308 -1.31 1.97 8.57
C TRP A 308 -2.03 3.29 8.36
N THR A 309 -1.92 3.85 7.16
CA THR A 309 -2.55 5.13 6.80
C THR A 309 -3.48 4.92 5.60
N PRO A 310 -4.80 5.11 5.79
CA PRO A 310 -5.73 5.09 4.68
C PRO A 310 -5.59 6.34 3.81
N MET A 311 -5.66 6.15 2.51
CA MET A 311 -5.62 7.22 1.51
C MET A 311 -6.86 7.15 0.62
N LEU A 312 -7.46 8.31 0.37
CA LEU A 312 -8.64 8.48 -0.49
C LEU A 312 -8.26 9.34 -1.69
N ALA A 313 -8.58 8.87 -2.89
CA ALA A 313 -8.34 9.58 -4.13
C ALA A 313 -9.63 9.82 -4.90
N TRP A 314 -9.75 10.97 -5.55
CA TRP A 314 -10.87 11.30 -6.42
C TRP A 314 -10.42 12.24 -7.53
N ARG A 315 -11.18 12.26 -8.63
CA ARG A 315 -10.96 13.21 -9.73
C ARG A 315 -11.89 14.40 -9.54
N ASP A 316 -11.33 15.60 -9.38
CA ASP A 316 -12.13 16.80 -9.23
C ASP A 316 -12.75 17.28 -10.57
N GLY A 317 -13.63 18.28 -10.50
CA GLY A 317 -14.30 18.84 -11.67
C GLY A 317 -13.36 19.53 -12.68
N LYS A 318 -12.08 19.74 -12.35
CA LYS A 318 -11.05 20.28 -13.24
C LYS A 318 -10.18 19.17 -13.86
N GLY A 319 -10.48 17.91 -13.54
CA GLY A 319 -9.74 16.75 -14.00
C GLY A 319 -8.44 16.48 -13.24
N VAL A 320 -8.23 17.12 -12.09
CA VAL A 320 -7.07 16.89 -11.22
C VAL A 320 -7.37 15.71 -10.29
N VAL A 321 -6.39 14.84 -10.11
CA VAL A 321 -6.47 13.73 -9.15
C VAL A 321 -6.04 14.24 -7.78
N GLN A 322 -7.00 14.33 -6.88
CA GLN A 322 -6.78 14.67 -5.48
C GLN A 322 -6.52 13.37 -4.71
N VAL A 323 -5.53 13.36 -3.84
CA VAL A 323 -5.18 12.22 -2.98
C VAL A 323 -5.02 12.74 -1.56
N ARG A 324 -5.82 12.22 -0.61
CA ARG A 324 -5.83 12.68 0.78
C ARG A 324 -5.47 11.56 1.73
N GLN A 325 -4.52 11.84 2.62
CA GLN A 325 -4.24 10.99 3.79
C GLN A 325 -5.31 11.23 4.85
N LEU A 326 -6.01 10.17 5.25
CA LEU A 326 -7.12 10.23 6.19
C LEU A 326 -6.66 10.14 7.66
N ASN A 327 -5.60 10.86 8.01
CA ASN A 327 -5.02 10.88 9.37
C ASN A 327 -6.03 11.36 10.44
N ALA A 328 -7.07 12.09 10.02
CA ALA A 328 -8.15 12.54 10.90
C ALA A 328 -9.03 11.39 11.43
N LEU A 329 -9.03 10.21 10.77
CA LEU A 329 -9.73 9.02 11.27
C LEU A 329 -9.02 8.41 12.51
N GLY A 330 -7.79 8.85 12.80
CA GLY A 330 -7.01 8.38 13.94
C GLY A 330 -5.92 7.39 13.56
N SER A 331 -5.47 6.60 14.55
CA SER A 331 -4.34 5.68 14.40
C SER A 331 -4.81 4.25 14.11
N PHE A 332 -4.13 3.61 13.16
CA PHE A 332 -4.36 2.22 12.76
C PHE A 332 -3.02 1.50 12.68
N GLY A 333 -2.98 0.25 13.12
CA GLY A 333 -1.71 -0.45 13.14
C GLY A 333 -1.71 -1.80 13.82
N THR A 334 -0.52 -2.40 13.90
CA THR A 334 -0.29 -3.74 14.44
C THR A 334 0.53 -3.76 15.74
N SER A 335 0.86 -2.57 16.29
CA SER A 335 1.63 -2.42 17.53
C SER A 335 0.86 -2.85 18.77
N ASP A 336 -0.42 -2.48 18.84
CA ASP A 336 -1.30 -2.62 19.99
C ASP A 336 -2.68 -3.13 19.56
N CYS A 337 -3.42 -3.70 20.51
CA CYS A 337 -4.73 -4.30 20.24
C CYS A 337 -5.76 -3.24 19.81
N ALA A 338 -5.78 -2.06 20.43
CA ALA A 338 -6.75 -1.02 20.10
C ALA A 338 -6.62 -0.57 18.63
N SER A 339 -5.41 -0.26 18.18
CA SER A 339 -5.14 0.13 16.80
C SER A 339 -5.41 -0.99 15.81
N LEU A 340 -5.19 -2.25 16.19
CA LEU A 340 -5.46 -3.41 15.34
C LEU A 340 -6.95 -3.69 15.18
N PHE A 341 -7.74 -3.62 16.25
CA PHE A 341 -9.19 -3.75 16.17
C PHE A 341 -9.82 -2.61 15.37
N ARG A 342 -9.33 -1.37 15.54
CA ARG A 342 -9.76 -0.23 14.71
C ARG A 342 -9.39 -0.44 13.24
N LEU A 343 -8.20 -0.97 12.96
CA LEU A 343 -7.77 -1.32 11.60
C LEU A 343 -8.69 -2.38 11.00
N PHE A 344 -9.04 -3.43 11.74
CA PHE A 344 -9.99 -4.44 11.28
C PHE A 344 -11.37 -3.86 10.98
N ALA A 345 -11.92 -3.04 11.88
CA ALA A 345 -13.21 -2.39 11.67
C ALA A 345 -13.21 -1.54 10.39
N LEU A 346 -12.16 -0.73 10.19
CA LEU A 346 -12.07 0.12 9.01
C LEU A 346 -11.85 -0.68 7.72
N LEU A 347 -11.00 -1.72 7.74
CA LEU A 347 -10.79 -2.59 6.57
C LEU A 347 -12.05 -3.37 6.20
N LYS A 348 -12.84 -3.83 7.18
CA LYS A 348 -14.16 -4.45 6.93
C LYS A 348 -15.09 -3.49 6.19
N GLU A 349 -15.14 -2.23 6.63
CA GLU A 349 -15.93 -1.20 5.95
C GLU A 349 -15.41 -0.92 4.53
N CYS A 350 -14.09 -0.89 4.33
CA CYS A 350 -13.51 -0.79 2.99
C CYS A 350 -13.91 -1.97 2.09
N VAL A 351 -13.93 -3.20 2.60
CA VAL A 351 -14.37 -4.39 1.85
C VAL A 351 -15.84 -4.26 1.45
N LYS A 352 -16.72 -3.91 2.40
CA LYS A 352 -18.14 -3.65 2.14
C LYS A 352 -18.32 -2.62 1.03
N TRP A 353 -17.64 -1.48 1.15
CA TRP A 353 -17.69 -0.42 0.15
C TRP A 353 -17.18 -0.89 -1.22
N VAL A 354 -16.09 -1.66 -1.27
CA VAL A 354 -15.55 -2.18 -2.53
C VAL A 354 -16.62 -2.98 -3.27
N GLN A 355 -17.33 -3.84 -2.57
CA GLN A 355 -18.28 -4.76 -3.19
C GLN A 355 -19.62 -4.13 -3.51
N ASN A 356 -20.12 -3.29 -2.61
CA ASN A 356 -21.46 -2.72 -2.71
C ASN A 356 -21.49 -1.45 -3.57
N GLU A 357 -20.35 -0.76 -3.70
CA GLU A 357 -20.30 0.53 -4.38
C GLU A 357 -19.22 0.62 -5.47
N TYR A 358 -17.96 0.35 -5.14
CA TYR A 358 -16.85 0.61 -6.07
C TYR A 358 -16.83 -0.36 -7.26
N GLN A 359 -16.90 -1.67 -7.00
CA GLN A 359 -16.88 -2.71 -8.02
C GLN A 359 -18.06 -2.58 -8.99
N PRO A 360 -19.32 -2.41 -8.54
CA PRO A 360 -20.45 -2.20 -9.45
C PRO A 360 -20.24 -0.99 -10.37
N LYS A 361 -19.82 0.16 -9.82
CA LYS A 361 -19.58 1.38 -10.61
C LYS A 361 -18.45 1.19 -11.62
N HIS A 362 -17.36 0.52 -11.22
CA HIS A 362 -16.26 0.18 -12.12
C HIS A 362 -16.72 -0.78 -13.21
N SER A 363 -17.48 -1.83 -12.87
CA SER A 363 -18.05 -2.78 -13.82
C SER A 363 -18.99 -2.08 -14.81
N ASP A 364 -19.82 -1.13 -14.39
CA ASP A 364 -20.70 -0.37 -15.28
C ASP A 364 -19.92 0.51 -16.29
N LEU A 365 -18.77 1.03 -15.89
CA LEU A 365 -17.85 1.74 -16.80
C LEU A 365 -17.26 0.78 -17.84
N MET A 366 -16.77 -0.37 -17.39
CA MET A 366 -16.20 -1.40 -18.25
C MET A 366 -17.23 -2.02 -19.20
N GLU A 367 -18.45 -2.27 -18.73
CA GLU A 367 -19.55 -2.84 -19.52
C GLU A 367 -19.92 -1.92 -20.69
N ARG A 368 -19.98 -0.61 -20.45
CA ARG A 368 -20.19 0.38 -21.52
C ARG A 368 -19.05 0.36 -22.54
N PHE A 369 -17.81 0.36 -22.07
CA PHE A 369 -16.63 0.31 -22.92
C PHE A 369 -16.60 -0.95 -23.80
N VAL A 370 -16.74 -2.12 -23.20
CA VAL A 370 -16.76 -3.41 -23.93
C VAL A 370 -17.92 -3.45 -24.92
N GLY A 371 -19.12 -3.01 -24.52
CA GLY A 371 -20.28 -2.97 -25.39
C GLY A 371 -20.15 -1.98 -26.57
N GLU A 372 -19.49 -0.84 -26.38
CA GLU A 372 -19.15 0.09 -27.46
C GLU A 372 -18.14 -0.50 -28.45
N TRP A 373 -17.10 -1.14 -27.93
CA TRP A 373 -16.10 -1.82 -28.75
C TRP A 373 -16.75 -2.94 -29.59
N GLU A 374 -17.58 -3.78 -28.99
CA GLU A 374 -18.29 -4.87 -29.68
C GLU A 374 -19.26 -4.34 -30.77
N ARG A 375 -19.88 -3.18 -30.55
CA ARG A 375 -20.73 -2.52 -31.56
C ARG A 375 -19.88 -1.96 -32.71
N GLY A 376 -18.79 -1.27 -32.39
CA GLY A 376 -17.87 -0.70 -33.38
C GLY A 376 -17.21 -1.77 -34.25
N ASN A 377 -16.84 -2.91 -33.68
CA ASN A 377 -16.28 -4.05 -34.40
C ASN A 377 -17.31 -4.69 -35.35
N ARG A 378 -18.56 -4.90 -34.89
CA ARG A 378 -19.65 -5.41 -35.74
C ARG A 378 -20.00 -4.50 -36.92
N LEU A 379 -19.86 -3.19 -36.76
CA LEU A 379 -20.12 -2.21 -37.82
C LEU A 379 -18.92 -2.01 -38.76
N GLY A 380 -17.79 -2.70 -38.54
CA GLY A 380 -16.55 -2.51 -39.31
C GLY A 380 -15.90 -1.14 -39.11
N ILE A 381 -16.31 -0.40 -38.07
CA ILE A 381 -15.85 0.96 -37.75
C ILE A 381 -14.58 0.90 -36.91
N CYS A 382 -14.48 -0.09 -36.00
CA CYS A 382 -13.25 -0.40 -35.30
C CYS A 382 -12.30 -1.16 -36.24
N LYS A 383 -11.70 -0.47 -37.20
CA LYS A 383 -10.44 -0.95 -37.76
C LYS A 383 -9.44 -0.94 -36.62
N THR A 384 -8.86 -2.09 -36.33
CA THR A 384 -7.67 -2.31 -35.49
C THR A 384 -6.77 -1.08 -35.52
N ARG A 385 -6.95 -0.19 -34.55
CA ARG A 385 -6.04 0.92 -34.30
C ARG A 385 -5.17 0.43 -33.16
N ASP A 386 -3.96 0.01 -33.53
CA ASP A 386 -2.77 0.00 -32.68
C ASP A 386 -2.87 -0.70 -31.31
N LEU A 387 -3.47 -1.89 -31.25
CA LEU A 387 -3.21 -2.86 -30.15
C LEU A 387 -2.31 -4.04 -30.61
N GLY A 388 -1.84 -4.00 -31.86
CA GLY A 388 -1.10 -5.09 -32.50
C GLY A 388 0.43 -4.97 -32.53
N GLU A 389 1.04 -3.92 -31.97
CA GLU A 389 2.51 -3.77 -31.93
C GLU A 389 3.16 -4.22 -30.60
N HIS A 390 2.44 -4.97 -29.76
CA HIS A 390 2.95 -5.38 -28.44
C HIS A 390 3.15 -6.89 -28.25
N ALA A 391 3.23 -7.63 -29.35
CA ALA A 391 3.73 -9.00 -29.36
C ALA A 391 4.96 -9.11 -30.28
N ALA A 392 6.08 -8.53 -29.84
CA ALA A 392 7.43 -8.87 -30.29
C ALA A 392 8.42 -8.67 -29.13
#